data_AF-A0A7V8ZRN7-F1
#
_entry.id   AF-A0A7V8ZRN7-F1
#
_cell.length_a   1.000
_cell.length_b   1.000
_cell.length_c   1.000
_cell.angle_alpha   90.00
_cell.angle_beta   90.00
_cell.angle_gamma   90.00
#
_symmetry.space_group_name_H-M   'P 1'
#
loop_
_entity.id
_entity.type
_entity.pdbx_description
1 polymer ?
#
loop_
_entity_poly.entity_id
_entity_poly.type
_entity_poly.pdbx_seq_one_letter_code
_entity_poly.pdbx_strand_id
1 'polypeptide(L)'
;MKLVRLHQGNPGKLLVAALSSILTCASPAFAVDRDLFIKLSPSVLKVEAFNPDGSISIGSGVMVAEGAVATNCHVTRRARRIELIKSGLRWAVQSQSSHLRHDLCLLYARHANVPVVVMNSSKLKPGQAVTAVGFIGGLGPRFSEGSVKALHDYDKGMVIQSSTPFNSGASGGGLFDEDGRLVGLATFKARRARDDYHFSLPIQWIIDQLEADDAIPVGPLSAGAPFWEQKDEQPFFLRALALEASGDWKGLLDVSADWARAEPANAHSWVSIGKAHFHLDQHAAAIAAYRKATAIDAQDAEAWFQLGLAFADKGENNEVEEVQMVLKNIDPDLAERLGAAALR
;
A
#
# COMPACT_ATOMS: atom_id res chain seq x y z
N MET A 1 -6.10 -68.56 47.05
CA MET A 1 -6.33 -67.79 48.30
C MET A 1 -5.26 -68.15 49.33
N LYS A 2 -4.11 -67.45 49.33
CA LYS A 2 -3.33 -67.04 50.53
C LYS A 2 -2.09 -66.24 50.10
N LEU A 3 -1.75 -65.27 50.94
CA LEU A 3 -0.95 -64.07 50.74
C LEU A 3 0.60 -64.27 50.73
N VAL A 4 1.25 -63.36 49.99
CA VAL A 4 2.43 -62.53 50.35
C VAL A 4 3.83 -63.15 50.41
N ARG A 5 4.75 -62.55 49.63
CA ARG A 5 5.96 -61.86 50.18
C ARG A 5 6.56 -60.88 49.18
N LEU A 6 6.73 -59.65 49.65
CA LEU A 6 7.57 -58.59 49.09
C LEU A 6 9.06 -58.94 49.28
N HIS A 7 9.89 -58.67 48.27
CA HIS A 7 11.31 -58.48 48.47
C HIS A 7 11.82 -57.27 47.68
N GLN A 8 12.54 -56.41 48.40
CA GLN A 8 13.14 -55.15 47.99
C GLN A 8 14.55 -55.37 47.41
N GLY A 9 15.03 -54.37 46.64
CA GLY A 9 16.43 -54.19 46.21
C GLY A 9 16.70 -54.69 44.77
N ASN A 10 17.40 -54.00 43.88
CA ASN A 10 18.37 -52.90 44.00
C ASN A 10 18.39 -52.08 42.67
N PRO A 11 19.23 -51.05 42.44
CA PRO A 11 18.82 -49.75 41.91
C PRO A 11 19.42 -49.46 40.51
N GLY A 12 19.12 -48.28 39.97
CA GLY A 12 20.07 -47.59 39.10
C GLY A 12 20.09 -47.99 37.62
N LYS A 13 19.03 -47.63 36.90
CA LYS A 13 19.20 -47.14 35.52
C LYS A 13 18.40 -45.85 35.37
N LEU A 14 19.08 -44.72 35.60
CA LEU A 14 18.59 -43.43 35.13
C LEU A 14 18.53 -43.51 33.61
N LEU A 15 17.33 -43.66 33.05
CA LEU A 15 17.07 -43.20 31.68
C LEU A 15 17.08 -41.67 31.75
N VAL A 16 18.15 -41.06 31.26
CA VAL A 16 18.15 -39.64 30.91
C VAL A 16 17.26 -39.53 29.67
N ALA A 17 16.00 -39.18 29.87
CA ALA A 17 15.12 -38.75 28.80
C ALA A 17 15.66 -37.42 28.28
N ALA A 18 16.30 -37.45 27.11
CA ALA A 18 16.62 -36.24 26.37
C ALA A 18 15.31 -35.60 25.94
N LEU A 19 14.84 -34.60 26.70
CA LEU A 19 13.82 -33.67 26.23
C LEU A 19 14.44 -32.88 25.08
N SER A 20 14.23 -33.33 23.84
CA SER A 20 14.35 -32.48 22.67
C SER A 20 13.37 -31.33 22.87
N SER A 21 13.93 -30.20 23.28
CA SER A 21 13.23 -28.94 23.37
C SER A 21 12.94 -28.52 21.93
N ILE A 22 11.74 -28.81 21.44
CA ILE A 22 11.24 -28.22 20.20
C ILE A 22 11.10 -26.73 20.51
N LEU A 23 12.14 -25.96 20.19
CA LEU A 23 12.07 -24.51 20.13
C LEU A 23 11.16 -24.20 18.93
N THR A 24 9.85 -24.18 19.16
CA THR A 24 8.95 -23.45 18.29
C THR A 24 9.40 -22.01 18.34
N CYS A 25 10.09 -21.54 17.30
CA CYS A 25 10.10 -20.13 16.96
C CYS A 25 8.65 -19.72 16.74
N ALA A 26 8.00 -19.24 17.80
CA ALA A 26 6.83 -18.40 17.62
C ALA A 26 7.36 -17.14 16.95
N SER A 27 7.27 -17.07 15.62
CA SER A 27 7.26 -15.79 14.93
C SER A 27 6.26 -14.90 15.67
N PRO A 28 6.56 -13.62 15.94
CA PRO A 28 5.57 -12.75 16.55
C PRO A 28 4.38 -12.75 15.59
N ALA A 29 3.32 -13.45 15.97
CA ALA A 29 2.05 -13.32 15.31
C ALA A 29 1.68 -11.84 15.45
N PHE A 30 1.52 -11.14 14.33
CA PHE A 30 1.02 -9.78 14.27
C PHE A 30 -0.31 -9.73 15.04
N ALA A 31 -0.24 -9.38 16.32
CA ALA A 31 -1.38 -9.38 17.24
C ALA A 31 -1.84 -7.94 17.55
N VAL A 32 -1.59 -7.00 16.63
CA VAL A 32 -1.87 -5.57 16.84
C VAL A 32 -2.54 -4.99 15.59
N ASP A 33 -3.87 -5.09 15.51
CA ASP A 33 -4.66 -4.20 14.62
C ASP A 33 -6.12 -3.99 15.07
N ARG A 34 -6.65 -4.84 15.95
CA ARG A 34 -8.00 -4.62 16.50
C ARG A 34 -8.06 -3.36 17.37
N ASP A 35 -7.05 -3.12 18.19
CA ASP A 35 -6.95 -1.94 19.05
C ASP A 35 -6.75 -0.67 18.22
N LEU A 36 -5.92 -0.77 17.17
CA LEU A 36 -5.69 0.31 16.22
C LEU A 36 -6.99 0.66 15.49
N PHE A 37 -7.71 -0.33 14.99
CA PHE A 37 -9.04 -0.13 14.40
C PHE A 37 -10.04 0.49 15.38
N ILE A 38 -10.09 0.05 16.65
CA ILE A 38 -10.98 0.64 17.66
C ILE A 38 -10.63 2.12 17.88
N LYS A 39 -9.34 2.46 17.94
CA LYS A 39 -8.83 3.83 18.09
C LYS A 39 -9.17 4.71 16.87
N LEU A 40 -9.00 4.18 15.65
CA LEU A 40 -9.11 4.95 14.41
C LEU A 40 -10.52 5.02 13.85
N SER A 41 -11.34 3.97 14.05
CA SER A 41 -12.67 3.92 13.44
C SER A 41 -13.53 5.15 13.76
N PRO A 42 -13.52 5.76 14.97
CA PRO A 42 -14.29 6.97 15.27
C PRO A 42 -14.02 8.14 14.30
N SER A 43 -12.78 8.27 13.80
CA SER A 43 -12.34 9.32 12.89
C SER A 43 -12.62 9.05 11.42
N VAL A 44 -13.08 7.83 11.08
CA VAL A 44 -13.40 7.42 9.72
C VAL A 44 -14.90 7.38 9.53
N LEU A 45 -15.39 8.11 8.53
CA LEU A 45 -16.81 8.36 8.26
C LEU A 45 -17.20 7.74 6.92
N LYS A 46 -18.48 7.40 6.77
CA LYS A 46 -19.04 7.04 5.48
C LYS A 46 -19.45 8.33 4.77
N VAL A 47 -19.13 8.41 3.48
CA VAL A 47 -19.53 9.51 2.61
C VAL A 47 -20.66 9.01 1.71
N GLU A 48 -21.83 9.64 1.80
CA GLU A 48 -22.95 9.44 0.87
C GLU A 48 -23.11 10.69 0.00
N ALA A 49 -22.85 10.54 -1.30
CA ALA A 49 -22.95 11.60 -2.31
C ALA A 49 -24.20 11.40 -3.16
N PHE A 50 -25.16 12.32 -3.07
CA PHE A 50 -26.45 12.26 -3.76
C PHE A 50 -26.33 12.95 -5.13
N ASN A 51 -26.46 12.16 -6.20
CA ASN A 51 -26.25 12.60 -7.56
C ASN A 51 -27.55 13.14 -8.22
N PRO A 52 -27.44 13.98 -9.28
CA PRO A 52 -28.59 14.53 -10.00
C PRO A 52 -29.54 13.50 -10.61
N ASP A 53 -29.02 12.31 -10.92
CA ASP A 53 -29.78 11.19 -11.50
C ASP A 53 -30.51 10.35 -10.43
N GLY A 54 -30.46 10.76 -9.16
CA GLY A 54 -31.06 10.04 -8.03
C GLY A 54 -30.19 8.91 -7.48
N SER A 55 -29.04 8.60 -8.10
CA SER A 55 -28.10 7.62 -7.56
C SER A 55 -27.35 8.16 -6.34
N ILE A 56 -26.88 7.24 -5.49
CA ILE A 56 -26.04 7.55 -4.33
C ILE A 56 -24.67 6.91 -4.56
N SER A 57 -23.63 7.74 -4.63
CA SER A 57 -22.24 7.28 -4.57
C SER A 57 -21.85 7.08 -3.09
N ILE A 58 -21.19 5.97 -2.80
CA ILE A 58 -20.74 5.64 -1.44
C ILE A 58 -19.21 5.55 -1.42
N GLY A 59 -18.62 6.22 -0.44
CA GLY A 59 -17.20 6.14 -0.15
C GLY A 59 -16.92 6.29 1.35
N SER A 60 -15.66 6.56 1.64
CA SER A 60 -15.12 6.80 2.97
C SER A 60 -14.57 8.22 3.06
N GLY A 61 -14.40 8.71 4.28
CA GLY A 61 -13.71 9.96 4.56
C GLY A 61 -13.01 9.90 5.91
N VAL A 62 -11.95 10.67 6.07
CA VAL A 62 -11.16 10.76 7.31
C VAL A 62 -11.23 12.18 7.85
N MET A 63 -11.53 12.34 9.14
CA MET A 63 -11.49 13.64 9.82
C MET A 63 -10.04 14.10 10.01
N VAL A 64 -9.60 15.08 9.23
CA VAL A 64 -8.20 15.54 9.14
C VAL A 64 -7.95 16.88 9.83
N ALA A 65 -9.00 17.67 10.06
CA ALA A 65 -9.01 18.84 10.93
C ALA A 65 -10.42 19.03 11.50
N GLU A 66 -10.60 19.90 12.50
CA GLU A 66 -11.94 20.14 13.07
C GLU A 66 -12.94 20.57 11.98
N GLY A 67 -13.98 19.76 11.78
CA GLY A 67 -15.00 20.00 10.77
C GLY A 67 -14.56 19.77 9.32
N ALA A 68 -13.35 19.24 9.06
CA ALA A 68 -12.83 18.99 7.72
C ALA A 68 -12.52 17.49 7.51
N VAL A 69 -13.16 16.91 6.49
CA VAL A 69 -13.03 15.49 6.14
C VAL A 69 -12.38 15.34 4.76
N ALA A 70 -11.25 14.65 4.68
CA ALA A 70 -10.62 14.29 3.42
C ALA A 70 -11.30 13.07 2.81
N THR A 71 -11.55 13.10 1.50
CA THR A 71 -12.09 12.00 0.70
C THR A 71 -11.61 12.11 -0.75
N ASN A 72 -11.98 11.17 -1.60
CA ASN A 72 -11.71 11.29 -3.02
C ASN A 72 -12.76 12.09 -3.77
N CYS A 73 -12.32 12.91 -4.72
CA CYS A 73 -13.25 13.67 -5.54
C CYS A 73 -14.10 12.77 -6.45
N HIS A 74 -13.64 11.62 -6.92
CA HIS A 74 -14.48 10.73 -7.72
C HIS A 74 -15.71 10.21 -6.96
N VAL A 75 -15.67 10.19 -5.61
CA VAL A 75 -16.81 9.84 -4.76
C VAL A 75 -17.88 10.93 -4.82
N THR A 76 -17.48 12.20 -4.89
CA THR A 76 -18.36 13.37 -4.68
C THR A 76 -18.56 14.25 -5.92
N ARG A 77 -17.79 14.06 -7.00
CA ARG A 77 -17.71 15.00 -8.15
C ARG A 77 -19.03 15.31 -8.84
N ARG A 78 -20.00 14.39 -8.77
CA ARG A 78 -21.34 14.57 -9.35
C ARG A 78 -22.38 15.04 -8.34
N ALA A 79 -22.06 15.08 -7.05
CA ALA A 79 -23.03 15.24 -5.99
C ALA A 79 -23.64 16.64 -5.97
N ARG A 80 -24.95 16.71 -5.72
CA ARG A 80 -25.65 17.96 -5.35
C ARG A 80 -25.76 18.14 -3.84
N ARG A 81 -25.58 17.06 -3.09
CA ARG A 81 -25.65 17.01 -1.64
C ARG A 81 -24.74 15.90 -1.17
N ILE A 82 -24.02 16.14 -0.09
CA ILE A 82 -23.12 15.16 0.52
C ILE A 82 -23.46 15.06 2.00
N GLU A 83 -23.55 13.82 2.50
CA GLU A 83 -23.74 13.53 3.91
C GLU A 83 -22.58 12.69 4.44
N LEU A 84 -22.12 13.04 5.64
CA LEU A 84 -21.17 12.26 6.43
C LEU A 84 -21.93 11.45 7.47
N ILE A 85 -21.58 10.17 7.60
CA ILE A 85 -22.34 9.24 8.45
C ILE A 85 -21.39 8.50 9.39
N LYS A 86 -21.73 8.50 10.67
CA LYS A 86 -21.03 7.74 11.70
C LYS A 86 -21.98 7.28 12.79
N SER A 87 -22.00 5.98 13.08
CA SER A 87 -22.79 5.41 14.19
C SER A 87 -24.26 5.86 14.22
N GLY A 88 -24.88 6.01 13.05
CA GLY A 88 -26.27 6.49 12.90
C GLY A 88 -26.44 8.01 12.87
N LEU A 89 -25.43 8.78 13.29
CA LEU A 89 -25.41 10.24 13.14
C LEU A 89 -25.15 10.61 11.68
N ARG A 90 -25.78 11.70 11.24
CA ARG A 90 -25.65 12.26 9.89
C ARG A 90 -25.33 13.75 9.98
N TRP A 91 -24.33 14.19 9.22
CA TRP A 91 -24.00 15.61 9.08
C TRP A 91 -24.02 16.00 7.61
N ALA A 92 -24.77 17.05 7.29
CA ALA A 92 -24.73 17.65 5.97
C ALA A 92 -23.42 18.42 5.79
N VAL A 93 -22.76 18.21 4.65
CA VAL A 93 -21.58 18.98 4.23
C VAL A 93 -22.07 20.34 3.70
N GLN A 94 -21.49 21.44 4.19
CA GLN A 94 -21.90 22.79 3.79
C GLN A 94 -21.08 23.31 2.60
N SER A 95 -19.79 23.02 2.58
CA SER A 95 -18.85 23.43 1.53
C SER A 95 -17.82 22.35 1.28
N GLN A 96 -17.11 22.46 0.16
CA GLN A 96 -16.06 21.55 -0.26
C GLN A 96 -14.94 22.32 -0.95
N SER A 97 -13.71 21.82 -0.84
CA SER A 97 -12.61 22.17 -1.75
C SER A 97 -12.18 20.95 -2.54
N SER A 98 -11.53 21.16 -3.68
CA SER A 98 -11.20 20.07 -4.60
C SER A 98 -9.91 20.30 -5.37
N HIS A 99 -9.04 19.30 -5.37
CA HIS A 99 -7.91 19.17 -6.28
C HIS A 99 -8.16 17.99 -7.24
N LEU A 100 -8.87 18.26 -8.33
CA LEU A 100 -9.37 17.22 -9.24
C LEU A 100 -8.26 16.37 -9.87
N ARG A 101 -7.11 16.96 -10.18
CA ARG A 101 -5.97 16.21 -10.75
C ARG A 101 -5.43 15.18 -9.76
N HIS A 102 -5.42 15.46 -8.46
CA HIS A 102 -5.01 14.51 -7.41
C HIS A 102 -6.13 13.61 -6.92
N ASP A 103 -7.37 13.83 -7.37
CA ASP A 103 -8.55 13.14 -6.83
C ASP A 103 -8.80 13.39 -5.33
N LEU A 104 -8.41 14.56 -4.82
CA LEU A 104 -8.52 14.90 -3.41
C LEU A 104 -9.58 15.98 -3.19
N CYS A 105 -10.56 15.69 -2.33
CA CYS A 105 -11.59 16.63 -1.92
C CYS A 105 -11.60 16.76 -0.39
N LEU A 106 -11.71 17.99 0.11
CA LEU A 106 -12.01 18.26 1.51
C LEU A 106 -13.48 18.65 1.65
N LEU A 107 -14.17 18.01 2.59
CA LEU A 107 -15.58 18.24 2.89
C LEU A 107 -15.70 18.94 4.24
N TYR A 108 -16.38 20.08 4.26
CA TYR A 108 -16.55 20.87 5.46
C TYR A 108 -17.94 20.64 6.06
N ALA A 109 -17.95 20.05 7.26
CA ALA A 109 -19.14 19.75 8.05
C ALA A 109 -18.94 20.28 9.48
N ARG A 110 -19.22 21.57 9.69
CA ARG A 110 -18.88 22.30 10.94
C ARG A 110 -19.45 21.73 12.23
N HIS A 111 -20.49 20.90 12.15
CA HIS A 111 -21.13 20.27 13.31
C HIS A 111 -20.77 18.80 13.49
N ALA A 112 -19.89 18.26 12.63
CA ALA A 112 -19.39 16.90 12.76
C ALA A 112 -18.37 16.83 13.90
N ASN A 113 -18.82 16.37 15.06
CA ASN A 113 -17.96 16.18 16.23
C ASN A 113 -17.46 14.73 16.28
N VAL A 114 -16.36 14.46 15.57
CA VAL A 114 -15.63 13.19 15.63
C VAL A 114 -14.14 13.47 15.81
N PRO A 115 -13.35 12.53 16.38
CA PRO A 115 -11.94 12.77 16.64
C PRO A 115 -11.15 13.03 15.35
N VAL A 116 -10.21 13.98 15.41
CA VAL A 116 -9.28 14.29 14.33
C VAL A 116 -8.10 13.32 14.38
N VAL A 117 -7.68 12.78 13.23
CA VAL A 117 -6.49 11.92 13.17
C VAL A 117 -5.21 12.74 13.24
N VAL A 118 -4.16 12.16 13.83
CA VAL A 118 -2.82 12.71 13.70
C VAL A 118 -2.28 12.34 12.31
N MET A 119 -1.72 13.31 11.60
CA MET A 119 -1.09 13.09 10.29
C MET A 119 0.42 12.90 10.44
N ASN A 120 1.04 12.08 9.58
CA ASN A 120 2.48 11.86 9.59
C ASN A 120 3.07 12.07 8.19
N SER A 121 3.75 13.20 8.00
CA SER A 121 4.46 13.54 6.76
C SER A 121 5.86 12.92 6.65
N SER A 122 6.26 12.08 7.60
CA SER A 122 7.54 11.38 7.55
C SER A 122 7.62 10.48 6.32
N LYS A 123 8.83 10.33 5.78
CA LYS A 123 9.06 9.47 4.61
C LYS A 123 8.79 8.00 4.96
N LEU A 124 7.76 7.44 4.34
CA LEU A 124 7.49 6.00 4.35
C LEU A 124 8.64 5.24 3.67
N LYS A 125 8.72 3.95 3.96
CA LYS A 125 9.66 3.02 3.30
C LYS A 125 8.92 1.79 2.79
N PRO A 126 9.35 1.19 1.66
CA PRO A 126 8.92 -0.15 1.29
C PRO A 126 9.10 -1.14 2.44
N GLY A 127 8.17 -2.09 2.57
CA GLY A 127 8.13 -3.07 3.67
C GLY A 127 7.46 -2.56 4.96
N GLN A 128 7.36 -1.24 5.17
CA GLN A 128 6.71 -0.68 6.36
C GLN A 128 5.25 -1.12 6.45
N ALA A 129 4.84 -1.59 7.63
CA ALA A 129 3.47 -2.00 7.90
C ALA A 129 2.50 -0.82 7.86
N VAL A 130 1.34 -1.05 7.27
CA VAL A 130 0.25 -0.07 7.17
C VAL A 130 -1.11 -0.75 7.28
N THR A 131 -2.07 -0.03 7.87
CA THR A 131 -3.47 -0.46 7.97
C THR A 131 -4.36 0.50 7.19
N ALA A 132 -5.16 -0.02 6.26
CA ALA A 132 -6.23 0.74 5.61
C ALA A 132 -7.52 0.64 6.43
N VAL A 133 -8.19 1.76 6.73
CA VAL A 133 -9.47 1.81 7.43
C VAL A 133 -10.48 2.60 6.62
N GLY A 134 -11.66 2.02 6.39
CA GLY A 134 -12.71 2.62 5.56
C GLY A 134 -14.01 1.84 5.60
N PHE A 135 -15.03 2.33 4.90
CA PHE A 135 -16.29 1.65 4.64
C PHE A 135 -16.16 0.70 3.46
N ILE A 136 -15.18 -0.21 3.53
CA ILE A 136 -14.91 -1.24 2.54
C ILE A 136 -16.21 -2.06 2.36
N GLY A 137 -16.77 -2.12 1.15
CA GLY A 137 -18.06 -2.74 0.82
C GLY A 137 -19.32 -2.01 1.33
N GLY A 138 -19.21 -0.78 1.86
CA GLY A 138 -20.31 0.17 2.07
C GLY A 138 -21.22 0.00 3.29
N LEU A 139 -21.20 -1.16 3.96
CA LEU A 139 -22.12 -1.45 5.09
C LEU A 139 -21.64 -0.87 6.44
N GLY A 140 -20.34 -0.96 6.72
CA GLY A 140 -19.76 -0.54 7.99
C GLY A 140 -18.25 -0.37 7.89
N PRO A 141 -17.61 0.23 8.92
CA PRO A 141 -16.17 0.41 8.93
C PRO A 141 -15.49 -0.96 9.01
N ARG A 142 -14.47 -1.14 8.17
CA ARG A 142 -13.60 -2.31 8.10
C ARG A 142 -12.16 -1.83 7.97
N PHE A 143 -11.25 -2.75 8.27
CA PHE A 143 -9.83 -2.52 8.11
C PHE A 143 -9.21 -3.62 7.27
N SER A 144 -8.04 -3.33 6.71
CA SER A 144 -7.18 -4.29 6.04
C SER A 144 -5.73 -3.96 6.34
N GLU A 145 -4.98 -4.98 6.75
CA GLU A 145 -3.55 -4.90 7.02
C GLU A 145 -2.75 -5.14 5.74
N GLY A 146 -1.51 -4.65 5.74
CA GLY A 146 -0.56 -4.87 4.66
C GLY A 146 0.74 -4.14 4.91
N SER A 147 1.53 -4.00 3.85
CA SER A 147 2.74 -3.17 3.88
C SER A 147 2.83 -2.29 2.64
N VAL A 148 3.62 -1.22 2.75
CA VAL A 148 4.03 -0.41 1.62
C VAL A 148 4.83 -1.30 0.67
N LYS A 149 4.42 -1.35 -0.60
CA LYS A 149 5.09 -2.13 -1.64
C LYS A 149 5.99 -1.28 -2.51
N ALA A 150 5.57 -0.06 -2.82
CA ALA A 150 6.35 0.89 -3.59
C ALA A 150 5.87 2.31 -3.31
N LEU A 151 6.75 3.29 -3.52
CA LEU A 151 6.46 4.72 -3.42
C LEU A 151 6.80 5.37 -4.75
N HIS A 152 5.83 6.04 -5.37
CA HIS A 152 6.00 6.62 -6.69
C HIS A 152 6.02 8.15 -6.58
N ASP A 153 7.15 8.76 -6.93
CA ASP A 153 7.24 10.22 -7.00
C ASP A 153 6.29 10.74 -8.08
N TYR A 154 5.40 11.64 -7.68
CA TYR A 154 4.50 12.33 -8.57
C TYR A 154 4.04 13.64 -7.92
N ASP A 155 4.15 14.75 -8.65
CA ASP A 155 3.63 16.06 -8.27
C ASP A 155 3.87 16.44 -6.79
N LYS A 156 5.15 16.38 -6.38
CA LYS A 156 5.66 16.70 -5.04
C LYS A 156 5.13 15.81 -3.91
N GLY A 157 4.59 14.64 -4.25
CA GLY A 157 4.13 13.64 -3.30
C GLY A 157 4.61 12.25 -3.67
N MET A 158 4.60 11.35 -2.69
CA MET A 158 4.88 9.93 -2.91
C MET A 158 3.57 9.15 -2.96
N VAL A 159 3.07 8.85 -4.15
CA VAL A 159 1.89 8.00 -4.32
C VAL A 159 2.21 6.60 -3.78
N ILE A 160 1.39 6.13 -2.86
CA ILE A 160 1.68 4.95 -2.05
C ILE A 160 1.05 3.74 -2.71
N GLN A 161 1.85 2.76 -3.09
CA GLN A 161 1.38 1.43 -3.44
C GLN A 161 1.51 0.54 -2.21
N SER A 162 0.44 -0.18 -1.85
CA SER A 162 0.44 -1.09 -0.71
C SER A 162 -0.22 -2.42 -1.03
N SER A 163 -0.07 -3.41 -0.14
CA SER A 163 -0.79 -4.68 -0.20
C SER A 163 -2.05 -4.70 0.66
N THR A 164 -2.62 -3.55 1.03
CA THR A 164 -3.89 -3.51 1.77
C THR A 164 -5.04 -3.67 0.77
N PRO A 165 -5.66 -4.86 0.63
CA PRO A 165 -6.75 -5.04 -0.30
C PRO A 165 -7.94 -4.15 0.05
N PHE A 166 -8.50 -3.50 -0.96
CA PHE A 166 -9.74 -2.77 -0.82
C PHE A 166 -10.64 -2.85 -2.06
N ASN A 167 -11.94 -2.67 -1.84
CA ASN A 167 -12.98 -2.75 -2.86
C ASN A 167 -13.94 -1.54 -2.75
N SER A 168 -15.08 -1.62 -3.44
CA SER A 168 -16.06 -0.52 -3.51
C SER A 168 -16.41 0.04 -2.13
N GLY A 169 -16.47 1.35 -1.99
CA GLY A 169 -16.73 2.05 -0.72
C GLY A 169 -15.47 2.40 0.10
N ALA A 170 -14.31 1.81 -0.21
CA ALA A 170 -13.05 2.13 0.47
C ALA A 170 -12.43 3.47 0.05
N SER A 171 -12.76 3.98 -1.14
CA SER A 171 -12.25 5.25 -1.66
C SER A 171 -12.48 6.40 -0.67
N GLY A 172 -11.42 7.13 -0.32
CA GLY A 172 -11.39 8.17 0.69
C GLY A 172 -11.16 7.66 2.11
N GLY A 173 -10.89 6.36 2.27
CA GLY A 173 -10.49 5.76 3.55
C GLY A 173 -9.04 6.09 3.88
N GLY A 174 -8.67 6.00 5.15
CA GLY A 174 -7.32 6.34 5.59
C GLY A 174 -6.37 5.14 5.50
N LEU A 175 -5.14 5.39 5.11
CA LEU A 175 -4.00 4.48 5.28
C LEU A 175 -3.17 4.99 6.47
N PHE A 176 -2.93 4.13 7.45
CA PHE A 176 -2.32 4.49 8.73
C PHE A 176 -1.04 3.70 8.98
N ASP A 177 -0.06 4.32 9.63
CA ASP A 177 1.11 3.63 10.17
C ASP A 177 0.77 2.87 11.47
N GLU A 178 1.73 2.10 11.99
CA GLU A 178 1.58 1.28 13.21
C GLU A 178 1.21 2.10 14.47
N ASP A 179 1.52 3.40 14.48
CA ASP A 179 1.16 4.31 15.57
C ASP A 179 -0.26 4.90 15.43
N GLY A 180 -0.92 4.63 14.30
CA GLY A 180 -2.22 5.16 13.94
C GLY A 180 -2.19 6.59 13.44
N ARG A 181 -1.08 7.01 12.84
CA ARG A 181 -1.01 8.31 12.15
C ARG A 181 -1.37 8.11 10.68
N LEU A 182 -2.16 9.03 10.14
CA LEU A 182 -2.57 9.02 8.74
C LEU A 182 -1.36 9.31 7.84
N VAL A 183 -1.07 8.40 6.93
CA VAL A 183 0.03 8.50 5.96
C VAL A 183 -0.46 8.59 4.51
N GLY A 184 -1.71 8.22 4.24
CA GLY A 184 -2.31 8.41 2.92
C GLY A 184 -3.81 8.16 2.87
N LEU A 185 -4.39 8.33 1.68
CA LEU A 185 -5.82 8.19 1.43
C LEU A 185 -6.10 7.13 0.35
N ALA A 186 -6.72 6.01 0.72
CA ALA A 186 -7.05 4.91 -0.20
C ALA A 186 -7.91 5.42 -1.36
N THR A 187 -7.47 5.20 -2.62
CA THR A 187 -8.07 5.90 -3.77
C THR A 187 -8.42 5.00 -4.93
N PHE A 188 -7.44 4.36 -5.55
CA PHE A 188 -7.66 3.61 -6.79
C PHE A 188 -6.90 2.29 -6.78
N LYS A 189 -7.31 1.40 -7.68
CA LYS A 189 -6.61 0.15 -7.92
C LYS A 189 -6.26 0.01 -9.39
N ALA A 190 -5.05 -0.48 -9.67
CA ALA A 190 -4.64 -0.88 -11.01
C ALA A 190 -4.65 -2.41 -11.09
N ARG A 191 -5.15 -2.97 -12.19
CA ARG A 191 -5.24 -4.43 -12.36
C ARG A 191 -3.88 -5.02 -12.74
N ARG A 192 -3.51 -6.15 -12.13
CA ARG A 192 -2.52 -7.11 -12.65
C ARG A 192 -3.25 -8.38 -13.10
N ALA A 193 -2.60 -9.22 -13.90
CA ALA A 193 -3.17 -10.46 -14.41
C ALA A 193 -3.65 -11.45 -13.32
N ARG A 194 -3.13 -11.37 -12.08
CA ARG A 194 -3.52 -12.24 -10.95
C ARG A 194 -3.93 -11.50 -9.67
N ASP A 195 -3.44 -10.29 -9.43
CA ASP A 195 -3.68 -9.48 -8.22
C ASP A 195 -4.02 -8.02 -8.56
N ASP A 196 -4.65 -7.28 -7.64
CA ASP A 196 -4.86 -5.83 -7.80
C ASP A 196 -3.73 -5.06 -7.07
N TYR A 197 -3.21 -4.02 -7.70
CA TYR A 197 -2.34 -3.03 -7.05
C TYR A 197 -3.18 -1.94 -6.41
N HIS A 198 -2.95 -1.67 -5.13
CA HIS A 198 -3.75 -0.73 -4.34
C HIS A 198 -2.97 0.56 -4.09
N PHE A 199 -3.55 1.70 -4.47
CA PHE A 199 -2.91 3.00 -4.41
C PHE A 199 -3.63 3.98 -3.49
N SER A 200 -2.82 4.73 -2.75
CA SER A 200 -3.27 5.79 -1.85
C SER A 200 -2.56 7.11 -2.15
N LEU A 201 -3.27 8.22 -2.03
CA LEU A 201 -2.69 9.55 -2.17
C LEU A 201 -1.79 9.85 -0.97
N PRO A 202 -0.67 10.56 -1.16
CA PRO A 202 0.20 10.97 -0.06
C PRO A 202 -0.50 11.97 0.85
N ILE A 203 -0.21 11.88 2.15
CA ILE A 203 -0.67 12.83 3.15
C ILE A 203 -0.28 14.28 2.85
N GLN A 204 0.85 14.50 2.16
CA GLN A 204 1.34 15.84 1.83
C GLN A 204 0.31 16.64 1.04
N TRP A 205 -0.40 16.01 0.08
CA TRP A 205 -1.43 16.70 -0.69
C TRP A 205 -2.63 17.13 0.15
N ILE A 206 -2.94 16.38 1.23
CA ILE A 206 -3.99 16.76 2.19
C ILE A 206 -3.58 18.00 2.97
N ILE A 207 -2.33 18.03 3.43
CA ILE A 207 -1.75 19.17 4.16
C ILE A 207 -1.77 20.41 3.27
N ASP A 208 -1.26 20.31 2.04
CA ASP A 208 -1.21 21.43 1.09
C ASP A 208 -2.63 21.96 0.77
N GLN A 209 -3.62 21.07 0.62
CA GLN A 209 -5.01 21.50 0.34
C GLN A 209 -5.69 22.16 1.54
N LEU A 210 -5.37 21.76 2.77
CA LEU A 210 -5.91 22.41 3.98
C LEU A 210 -5.47 23.88 4.08
N GLU A 211 -4.34 24.25 3.48
CA GLU A 211 -3.78 25.61 3.52
C GLU A 211 -4.35 26.52 2.41
N ALA A 212 -5.04 25.98 1.39
CA ALA A 212 -5.41 26.70 0.18
C ALA A 212 -6.63 27.67 0.30
N ASP A 213 -7.46 27.53 1.34
CA ASP A 213 -8.68 28.33 1.60
C ASP A 213 -9.57 28.61 0.36
N ASP A 214 -9.90 27.55 -0.39
CA ASP A 214 -10.61 27.59 -1.68
C ASP A 214 -12.01 26.93 -1.62
N ALA A 215 -12.62 26.89 -0.43
CA ALA A 215 -13.88 26.18 -0.22
C ALA A 215 -15.07 26.85 -0.94
N ILE A 216 -15.81 26.05 -1.72
CA ILE A 216 -17.04 26.42 -2.42
C ILE A 216 -18.26 25.69 -1.85
N PRO A 217 -19.50 26.19 -1.99
CA PRO A 217 -20.69 25.41 -1.64
C PRO A 217 -20.73 24.06 -2.34
N VAL A 218 -21.30 23.04 -1.69
CA VAL A 218 -21.43 21.69 -2.28
C VAL A 218 -22.19 21.74 -3.60
N GLY A 219 -21.62 21.12 -4.62
CA GLY A 219 -22.21 21.00 -5.95
C GLY A 219 -21.33 20.17 -6.88
N PRO A 220 -21.82 19.89 -8.10
CA PRO A 220 -21.05 19.17 -9.11
C PRO A 220 -19.74 19.92 -9.42
N LEU A 221 -18.64 19.18 -9.42
CA LEU A 221 -17.31 19.70 -9.73
C LEU A 221 -17.14 19.81 -11.25
N SER A 222 -16.60 20.94 -11.72
CA SER A 222 -16.32 21.20 -13.14
C SER A 222 -15.23 20.26 -13.68
N ALA A 223 -15.19 20.07 -15.00
CA ALA A 223 -14.49 18.99 -15.67
C ALA A 223 -12.99 18.82 -15.29
N GLY A 224 -12.59 17.54 -15.21
CA GLY A 224 -11.23 17.08 -14.99
C GLY A 224 -11.27 15.63 -14.52
N ALA A 225 -10.42 14.78 -15.09
CA ALA A 225 -10.20 13.43 -14.58
C ALA A 225 -8.95 13.44 -13.69
N PRO A 226 -8.90 12.63 -12.63
CA PRO A 226 -7.69 12.51 -11.83
C PRO A 226 -6.56 11.89 -12.66
N PHE A 227 -5.31 12.11 -12.24
CA PHE A 227 -4.12 11.66 -12.98
C PHE A 227 -4.14 10.16 -13.32
N TRP A 228 -4.76 9.34 -12.46
CA TRP A 228 -4.85 7.89 -12.64
C TRP A 228 -5.99 7.45 -13.59
N GLU A 229 -6.97 8.31 -13.91
CA GLU A 229 -8.03 8.03 -14.91
C GLU A 229 -7.61 8.47 -16.33
N GLN A 230 -6.62 9.36 -16.46
CA GLN A 230 -6.23 9.98 -17.74
C GLN A 230 -5.22 9.13 -18.53
N LYS A 231 -5.71 8.14 -19.28
CA LYS A 231 -4.85 7.17 -20.00
C LYS A 231 -3.69 7.79 -20.79
N ASP A 232 -3.94 8.90 -21.50
CA ASP A 232 -2.93 9.53 -22.36
C ASP A 232 -1.93 10.42 -21.59
N GLU A 233 -2.27 10.80 -20.35
CA GLU A 233 -1.47 11.68 -19.48
C GLU A 233 -1.03 11.00 -18.18
N GLN A 234 -1.22 9.69 -18.06
CA GLN A 234 -0.83 8.95 -16.88
C GLN A 234 0.69 9.08 -16.65
N PRO A 235 1.13 9.22 -15.38
CA PRO A 235 2.55 9.23 -15.05
C PRO A 235 3.23 7.94 -15.49
N PHE A 236 4.55 8.01 -15.71
CA PHE A 236 5.34 6.90 -16.22
C PHE A 236 5.13 5.60 -15.44
N PHE A 237 5.07 5.67 -14.11
CA PHE A 237 4.89 4.48 -13.28
C PHE A 237 3.56 3.75 -13.56
N LEU A 238 2.46 4.47 -13.83
CA LEU A 238 1.17 3.84 -14.17
C LEU A 238 1.18 3.26 -15.58
N ARG A 239 1.81 3.95 -16.53
CA ARG A 239 1.97 3.45 -17.90
C ARG A 239 2.83 2.19 -17.93
N ALA A 240 3.97 2.20 -17.23
CA ALA A 240 4.85 1.04 -17.07
C ALA A 240 4.11 -0.13 -16.42
N LEU A 241 3.35 0.11 -15.35
CA LEU A 241 2.55 -0.91 -14.68
C LEU A 241 1.52 -1.57 -15.62
N ALA A 242 0.86 -0.76 -16.44
CA ALA A 242 -0.12 -1.26 -17.41
C ALA A 242 0.54 -2.14 -18.48
N LEU A 243 1.71 -1.74 -18.98
CA LEU A 243 2.49 -2.49 -19.98
C LEU A 243 3.05 -3.80 -19.41
N GLU A 244 3.55 -3.78 -18.17
CA GLU A 244 3.94 -4.99 -17.44
C GLU A 244 2.74 -5.94 -17.30
N ALA A 245 1.57 -5.41 -16.90
CA ALA A 245 0.37 -6.22 -16.71
C ALA A 245 -0.16 -6.84 -18.03
N SER A 246 0.06 -6.18 -19.17
CA SER A 246 -0.29 -6.72 -20.49
C SER A 246 0.78 -7.62 -21.10
N GLY A 247 1.97 -7.73 -20.49
CA GLY A 247 3.11 -8.44 -21.05
C GLY A 247 3.69 -7.78 -22.30
N ASP A 248 3.45 -6.48 -22.51
CA ASP A 248 4.06 -5.72 -23.60
C ASP A 248 5.46 -5.26 -23.18
N TRP A 249 6.42 -6.18 -23.24
CA TRP A 249 7.78 -5.94 -22.79
C TRP A 249 8.53 -4.93 -23.64
N LYS A 250 8.19 -4.83 -24.93
CA LYS A 250 8.78 -3.82 -25.82
C LYS A 250 8.24 -2.43 -25.50
N GLY A 251 6.93 -2.30 -25.36
CA GLY A 251 6.31 -1.04 -24.91
C GLY A 251 6.80 -0.64 -23.52
N LEU A 252 6.95 -1.59 -22.59
CA LEU A 252 7.52 -1.34 -21.26
C LEU A 252 8.94 -0.78 -21.36
N LEU A 253 9.79 -1.35 -22.21
CA LEU A 253 11.15 -0.85 -22.43
C LEU A 253 11.14 0.58 -22.94
N ASP A 254 10.31 0.87 -23.96
CA ASP A 254 10.21 2.20 -24.56
C ASP A 254 9.77 3.25 -23.53
N VAL A 255 8.68 2.99 -22.80
CA VAL A 255 8.16 3.89 -21.76
C VAL A 255 9.13 4.06 -20.59
N SER A 256 9.80 2.99 -20.18
CA SER A 256 10.75 3.05 -19.05
C SER A 256 12.05 3.76 -19.44
N ALA A 257 12.47 3.69 -20.71
CA ALA A 257 13.58 4.48 -21.23
C ALA A 257 13.25 5.98 -21.26
N ASP A 258 12.03 6.35 -21.67
CA ASP A 258 11.55 7.73 -21.54
C ASP A 258 11.53 8.19 -20.08
N TRP A 259 11.03 7.33 -19.19
CA TRP A 259 10.98 7.60 -17.75
C TRP A 259 12.38 7.85 -17.18
N ALA A 260 13.34 6.96 -17.44
CA ALA A 260 14.72 7.10 -16.95
C ALA A 260 15.44 8.32 -17.54
N ARG A 261 15.04 8.82 -18.72
CA ARG A 261 15.55 10.08 -19.29
C ARG A 261 14.97 11.30 -18.58
N ALA A 262 13.67 11.29 -18.30
CA ALA A 262 13.00 12.37 -17.59
C ALA A 262 13.40 12.44 -16.11
N GLU A 263 13.61 11.27 -15.49
CA GLU A 263 13.91 11.11 -14.06
C GLU A 263 15.13 10.20 -13.84
N PRO A 264 16.36 10.66 -14.12
CA PRO A 264 17.56 9.81 -14.09
C PRO A 264 17.90 9.20 -12.72
N ALA A 265 17.41 9.80 -11.64
CA ALA A 265 17.59 9.36 -10.26
C ALA A 265 16.40 8.54 -9.73
N ASN A 266 15.47 8.11 -10.59
CA ASN A 266 14.36 7.26 -10.20
C ASN A 266 14.73 5.78 -10.37
N ALA A 267 14.91 5.05 -9.26
CA ALA A 267 15.28 3.64 -9.29
C ALA A 267 14.23 2.76 -9.99
N HIS A 268 12.93 3.05 -9.82
CA HIS A 268 11.85 2.26 -10.41
C HIS A 268 11.90 2.26 -11.94
N SER A 269 12.32 3.36 -12.57
CA SER A 269 12.50 3.41 -14.01
C SER A 269 13.51 2.35 -14.51
N TRP A 270 14.61 2.16 -13.77
CA TRP A 270 15.64 1.16 -14.07
C TRP A 270 15.20 -0.26 -13.73
N VAL A 271 14.40 -0.44 -12.67
CA VAL A 271 13.75 -1.72 -12.39
C VAL A 271 12.84 -2.12 -13.56
N SER A 272 12.03 -1.21 -14.08
CA SER A 272 11.14 -1.49 -15.22
C SER A 272 11.91 -1.77 -16.52
N ILE A 273 13.01 -1.05 -16.79
CA ILE A 273 13.94 -1.38 -17.90
C ILE A 273 14.50 -2.79 -17.72
N GLY A 274 14.94 -3.15 -16.51
CA GLY A 274 15.47 -4.47 -16.21
C GLY A 274 14.44 -5.58 -16.43
N LYS A 275 13.20 -5.40 -15.96
CA LYS A 275 12.08 -6.34 -16.18
C LYS A 275 11.80 -6.53 -17.66
N ALA A 276 11.75 -5.44 -18.42
CA ALA A 276 11.55 -5.50 -19.86
C ALA A 276 12.65 -6.30 -20.57
N HIS A 277 13.92 -6.00 -20.27
CA HIS A 277 15.04 -6.76 -20.85
C HIS A 277 15.05 -8.23 -20.43
N PHE A 278 14.73 -8.53 -19.17
CA PHE A 278 14.68 -9.91 -18.67
C PHE A 278 13.66 -10.74 -19.44
N HIS A 279 12.45 -10.20 -19.66
CA HIS A 279 11.40 -10.88 -20.43
C HIS A 279 11.60 -10.86 -21.96
N LEU A 280 12.61 -10.14 -22.46
CA LEU A 280 13.05 -10.15 -23.85
C LEU A 280 14.30 -11.04 -24.07
N ASP A 281 14.64 -11.89 -23.10
CA ASP A 281 15.82 -12.76 -23.08
C ASP A 281 17.16 -11.99 -23.18
N GLN A 282 17.17 -10.73 -22.74
CA GLN A 282 18.34 -9.84 -22.75
C GLN A 282 18.95 -9.74 -21.35
N HIS A 283 19.31 -10.89 -20.77
CA HIS A 283 19.73 -11.02 -19.36
C HIS A 283 20.89 -10.09 -18.97
N ALA A 284 21.89 -9.90 -19.85
CA ALA A 284 23.00 -9.00 -19.57
C ALA A 284 22.56 -7.53 -19.42
N ALA A 285 21.62 -7.09 -20.27
CA ALA A 285 21.05 -5.75 -20.19
C ALA A 285 20.13 -5.61 -18.97
N ALA A 286 19.39 -6.66 -18.62
CA ALA A 286 18.57 -6.70 -17.42
C ALA A 286 19.40 -6.52 -16.15
N ILE A 287 20.48 -7.29 -15.98
CA ILE A 287 21.41 -7.18 -14.85
C ILE A 287 22.02 -5.78 -14.77
N ALA A 288 22.43 -5.20 -15.91
CA ALA A 288 22.98 -3.84 -15.93
C ALA A 288 21.96 -2.80 -15.46
N ALA A 289 20.69 -2.92 -15.87
CA ALA A 289 19.62 -2.04 -15.45
C ALA A 289 19.30 -2.21 -13.95
N TYR A 290 19.20 -3.44 -13.45
CA TYR A 290 18.97 -3.68 -12.02
C TYR A 290 20.12 -3.20 -11.14
N ARG A 291 21.38 -3.40 -11.54
CA ARG A 291 22.54 -2.82 -10.84
C ARG A 291 22.49 -1.30 -10.78
N LYS A 292 21.96 -0.66 -11.83
CA LYS A 292 21.75 0.79 -11.82
C LYS A 292 20.63 1.20 -10.86
N ALA A 293 19.54 0.44 -10.80
CA ALA A 293 18.47 0.66 -9.82
C ALA A 293 19.00 0.56 -8.38
N THR A 294 19.75 -0.50 -8.05
CA THR A 294 20.30 -0.70 -6.69
C THR A 294 21.41 0.30 -6.33
N ALA A 295 22.10 0.87 -7.33
CA ALA A 295 23.05 1.96 -7.11
C ALA A 295 22.36 3.31 -6.83
N ILE A 296 21.16 3.52 -7.38
CA ILE A 296 20.33 4.70 -7.11
C ILE A 296 19.67 4.58 -5.73
N ASP A 297 19.08 3.43 -5.44
CA ASP A 297 18.48 3.11 -4.14
C ASP A 297 18.95 1.74 -3.63
N ALA A 298 19.91 1.77 -2.71
CA ALA A 298 20.45 0.56 -2.09
C ALA A 298 19.46 -0.12 -1.13
N GLN A 299 18.33 0.51 -0.80
CA GLN A 299 17.27 -0.03 0.05
C GLN A 299 16.06 -0.53 -0.74
N ASP A 300 16.09 -0.46 -2.08
CA ASP A 300 15.04 -1.01 -2.92
C ASP A 300 15.12 -2.54 -2.97
N ALA A 301 14.33 -3.19 -2.10
CA ALA A 301 14.28 -4.64 -2.00
C ALA A 301 13.79 -5.32 -3.29
N GLU A 302 12.91 -4.67 -4.06
CA GLU A 302 12.45 -5.20 -5.34
C GLU A 302 13.57 -5.17 -6.38
N ALA A 303 14.34 -4.09 -6.46
CA ALA A 303 15.50 -4.00 -7.36
C ALA A 303 16.52 -5.11 -7.06
N TRP A 304 16.83 -5.34 -5.78
CA TRP A 304 17.70 -6.43 -5.35
C TRP A 304 17.13 -7.81 -5.67
N PHE A 305 15.84 -8.04 -5.38
CA PHE A 305 15.18 -9.30 -5.66
C PHE A 305 15.20 -9.64 -7.16
N GLN A 306 14.88 -8.66 -8.02
CA GLN A 306 14.93 -8.83 -9.47
C GLN A 306 16.34 -9.05 -10.01
N LEU A 307 17.35 -8.37 -9.43
CA LEU A 307 18.76 -8.62 -9.74
C LEU A 307 19.16 -10.06 -9.40
N GLY A 308 18.77 -10.55 -8.23
CA GLY A 308 19.04 -11.92 -7.79
C GLY A 308 18.38 -12.96 -8.70
N LEU A 309 17.14 -12.75 -9.11
CA LEU A 309 16.46 -13.63 -10.07
C LEU A 309 17.19 -13.66 -11.42
N ALA A 310 17.71 -12.52 -11.88
CA ALA A 310 18.48 -12.45 -13.12
C ALA A 310 19.83 -13.17 -13.03
N PHE A 311 20.49 -13.17 -11.87
CA PHE A 311 21.69 -13.97 -11.64
C PHE A 311 21.40 -15.46 -11.55
N ALA A 312 20.33 -15.86 -10.85
CA ALA A 312 19.93 -17.25 -10.72
C ALA A 312 19.63 -17.87 -12.09
N ASP A 313 18.93 -17.13 -12.96
CA ASP A 313 18.64 -17.56 -14.33
C ASP A 313 19.90 -17.78 -15.19
N LYS A 314 20.99 -17.05 -14.90
CA LYS A 314 22.31 -17.24 -15.53
C LYS A 314 23.17 -18.32 -14.86
N GLY A 315 22.75 -18.88 -13.72
CA GLY A 315 23.57 -19.80 -12.91
C GLY A 315 24.74 -19.13 -12.17
N GLU A 316 24.67 -17.81 -11.96
CA GLU A 316 25.67 -17.01 -11.24
C GLU A 316 25.46 -17.12 -9.73
N ASN A 317 25.74 -18.30 -9.17
CA ASN A 317 25.37 -18.65 -7.78
C ASN A 317 26.05 -17.78 -6.71
N ASN A 318 27.30 -17.36 -6.94
CA ASN A 318 28.01 -16.51 -5.98
C ASN A 318 27.32 -15.14 -5.87
N GLU A 319 26.91 -14.59 -7.01
CA GLU A 319 26.21 -13.31 -7.12
C GLU A 319 24.81 -13.39 -6.49
N VAL A 320 24.12 -14.54 -6.61
CA VAL A 320 22.85 -14.79 -5.92
C VAL A 320 23.04 -14.77 -4.40
N GLU A 321 24.08 -15.43 -3.87
CA GLU A 321 24.37 -15.42 -2.43
C GLU A 321 24.66 -14.01 -1.90
N GLU A 322 25.40 -13.20 -2.66
CA GLU A 322 25.65 -11.79 -2.33
C GLU A 322 24.35 -10.98 -2.26
N VAL A 323 23.49 -11.08 -3.28
CA VAL A 323 22.19 -10.40 -3.29
C VAL A 323 21.32 -10.88 -2.13
N GLN A 324 21.33 -12.18 -1.82
CA GLN A 324 20.56 -12.73 -0.72
C GLN A 324 21.02 -12.18 0.64
N MET A 325 22.32 -11.99 0.85
CA MET A 325 22.84 -11.34 2.05
C MET A 325 22.37 -9.89 2.18
N VAL A 326 22.31 -9.15 1.07
CA VAL A 326 21.77 -7.79 1.06
C VAL A 326 20.28 -7.80 1.41
N LEU A 327 19.49 -8.65 0.77
CA LEU A 327 18.06 -8.77 1.04
C LEU A 327 17.77 -9.15 2.49
N LYS A 328 18.56 -10.01 3.15
CA LYS A 328 18.36 -10.34 4.57
C LYS A 328 18.34 -9.12 5.49
N ASN A 329 19.02 -8.04 5.12
CA ASN A 329 19.05 -6.81 5.90
C ASN A 329 17.92 -5.82 5.54
N ILE A 330 17.30 -5.99 4.37
CA ILE A 330 16.28 -5.07 3.83
C ILE A 330 14.88 -5.69 3.94
N ASP A 331 14.72 -6.91 3.42
CA ASP A 331 13.49 -7.71 3.39
C ASP A 331 13.87 -9.20 3.49
N PRO A 332 13.87 -9.77 4.72
CA PRO A 332 14.20 -11.17 4.96
C PRO A 332 13.30 -12.16 4.21
N ASP A 333 12.04 -11.83 3.99
CA ASP A 333 11.08 -12.70 3.29
C ASP A 333 11.44 -12.81 1.80
N LEU A 334 11.84 -11.69 1.18
CA LEU A 334 12.37 -11.71 -0.19
C LEU A 334 13.69 -12.49 -0.28
N ALA A 335 14.54 -12.41 0.74
CA ALA A 335 15.78 -13.19 0.79
C ALA A 335 15.52 -14.71 0.81
N GLU A 336 14.53 -15.15 1.59
CA GLU A 336 14.12 -16.57 1.63
C GLU A 336 13.56 -17.01 0.27
N ARG A 337 12.67 -16.20 -0.32
CA ARG A 337 12.08 -16.47 -1.63
C ARG A 337 13.12 -16.56 -2.74
N LEU A 338 14.14 -15.70 -2.73
CA LEU A 338 15.23 -15.75 -3.70
C LEU A 338 16.02 -17.06 -3.55
N GLY A 339 16.35 -17.46 -2.32
CA GLY A 339 17.04 -18.73 -2.05
C GLY A 339 16.25 -19.94 -2.55
N ALA A 340 14.93 -19.95 -2.37
CA ALA A 340 14.08 -21.03 -2.88
C ALA A 340 13.97 -21.05 -4.41
N ALA A 341 14.08 -19.90 -5.07
CA ALA A 341 14.06 -19.79 -6.54
C ALA A 341 15.36 -20.28 -7.17
N ALA A 342 16.51 -20.00 -6.55
CA ALA A 342 17.84 -20.37 -7.05
C ALA A 342 18.16 -21.88 -6.98
N LEU A 343 17.35 -22.66 -6.26
CA LEU A 343 17.51 -24.11 -6.11
C LEU A 343 16.75 -24.95 -7.17
N ARG A 344 16.06 -24.29 -8.12
CA ARG A 344 15.22 -24.94 -9.14
C ARG A 344 15.94 -25.01 -10.49
#